data_AF-A0A0P9Q4Z4-F1
#
_entry.id   AF-A0A0P9Q4Z4-F1
#
_cell.length_a   1.000
_cell.length_b   1.000
_cell.length_c   1.000
_cell.angle_alpha   90.00
_cell.angle_beta   90.00
_cell.angle_gamma   90.00
#
_symmetry.space_group_name_H-M   'P 1'
#
loop_
_entity.id
_entity.type
_entity.pdbx_description
1 polymer ?
#
loop_
_entity_poly.entity_id
_entity_poly.type
_entity_poly.pdbx_seq_one_letter_code
_entity_poly.pdbx_strand_id
1 'polypeptide(L)' 'MSWRSEAALIIGEVIRRVGLQDMTALRKELAEAYPWGARENYPCKVWLAEIRHQLGHPLNRPRVDPGNTQLDMFNQN' A
#
# COMPACT_ATOMS: atom_id res chain seq x y z
N MET A 1 2.40 15.57 -8.99
CA MET A 1 2.42 14.70 -7.79
C MET A 1 1.05 14.05 -7.66
N SER A 2 0.97 12.73 -7.45
CA SER A 2 -0.32 12.07 -7.23
C SER A 2 -0.60 11.94 -5.72
N TRP A 3 -1.87 12.03 -5.30
CA TRP A 3 -2.27 11.79 -3.92
C TRP A 3 -1.73 10.45 -3.36
N ARG A 4 -1.61 9.45 -4.22
CA ARG A 4 -1.06 8.14 -3.86
C ARG A 4 0.44 8.20 -3.55
N SER A 5 1.20 8.96 -4.33
CA SER A 5 2.64 9.13 -4.11
C SER A 5 2.93 9.83 -2.79
N GLU A 6 2.15 10.86 -2.46
CA GLU A 6 2.25 11.58 -1.20
C GLU A 6 1.78 10.72 -0.01
N ALA A 7 0.66 10.00 -0.15
CA ALA A 7 0.20 9.01 0.84
C ALA A 7 1.31 7.99 1.14
N ALA A 8 1.92 7.43 0.08
CA ALA A 8 2.87 6.34 0.21
C ALA A 8 4.12 6.75 1.01
N LEU A 9 4.61 7.97 0.79
CA LEU A 9 5.76 8.52 1.53
C LEU A 9 5.43 8.68 3.01
N ILE A 10 4.29 9.28 3.33
CA ILE A 10 3.90 9.55 4.72
C ILE A 10 3.60 8.25 5.46
N ILE A 11 2.83 7.34 4.85
CA ILE A 11 2.46 6.06 5.45
C ILE A 11 3.72 5.20 5.67
N GLY A 12 4.64 5.16 4.70
CA GLY A 12 5.89 4.40 4.82
C GLY A 12 6.77 4.93 5.95
N GLU A 13 6.83 6.24 6.11
CA GLU A 13 7.55 6.89 7.22
C GLU A 13 6.96 6.51 8.58
N VAL A 14 5.64 6.58 8.71
CA VAL A 14 4.94 6.22 9.95
C VAL A 14 5.14 4.74 10.28
N ILE A 15 5.00 3.84 9.30
CA ILE A 15 5.24 2.39 9.49
C ILE A 15 6.68 2.13 9.93
N ARG A 16 7.65 2.81 9.31
CA ARG A 16 9.07 2.64 9.66
C ARG A 16 9.38 3.13 11.08
N ARG A 17 8.73 4.21 11.53
CA ARG A 17 8.96 4.82 12.85
C ARG A 17 8.26 4.05 13.97
N VAL A 18 7.01 3.65 13.77
CA VAL A 18 6.16 3.02 14.80
C VAL A 18 6.33 1.49 14.81
N GLY A 19 6.58 0.90 13.64
CA GLY A 19 6.57 -0.54 13.44
C GLY A 19 5.17 -1.13 13.34
N LEU A 20 5.10 -2.43 13.06
CA LEU A 20 3.85 -3.18 12.87
C LEU A 20 3.40 -3.98 14.11
N GLN A 21 4.14 -3.87 15.23
CA GLN A 21 3.89 -4.65 16.45
C GLN A 21 2.71 -4.10 17.26
N ASP A 22 2.59 -2.77 17.35
CA ASP A 22 1.46 -2.11 18.02
C ASP A 22 0.53 -1.45 16.99
N MET A 23 -0.50 -2.20 16.60
CA MET A 23 -1.49 -1.73 15.64
C MET A 23 -2.34 -0.56 16.15
N THR A 24 -2.47 -0.39 17.47
CA THR A 24 -3.23 0.71 18.06
C THR A 24 -2.45 2.00 17.94
N ALA A 25 -1.17 1.97 18.31
CA ALA A 25 -0.26 3.11 18.13
C ALA A 25 -0.13 3.47 16.64
N LEU A 26 0.00 2.47 15.76
CA LEU A 26 0.11 2.70 14.32
C LEU A 26 -1.13 3.39 13.73
N ARG A 27 -2.33 2.96 14.10
CA ARG A 27 -3.57 3.60 13.63
C ARG A 27 -3.70 5.03 14.10
N LYS A 28 -3.29 5.33 15.34
CA LYS A 28 -3.30 6.69 15.89
C LYS A 28 -2.37 7.60 15.10
N GLU A 29 -1.13 7.17 14.90
CA GLU A 29 -0.11 7.94 14.18
C GLU A 29 -0.49 8.15 12.70
N LEU A 30 -1.07 7.14 12.05
CA LEU A 30 -1.60 7.29 10.69
C LEU A 30 -2.81 8.24 10.63
N ALA A 31 -3.61 8.33 11.68
CA ALA A 31 -4.72 9.30 11.72
C ALA A 31 -4.21 10.74 11.90
N GLU A 32 -3.16 10.93 12.71
CA GLU A 32 -2.54 12.23 12.95
C GLU A 32 -1.69 12.72 11.76
N ALA A 33 -1.05 11.80 11.03
CA ALA A 33 -0.20 12.13 9.89
C ALA A 33 -0.97 12.48 8.60
N TYR A 34 -2.31 12.44 8.61
CA TYR A 34 -3.13 12.69 7.43
C TYR A 34 -3.04 14.18 6.99
N PRO A 35 -2.53 14.48 5.78
CA PRO A 35 -2.19 15.87 5.41
C PRO A 35 -3.37 16.66 4.82
N TRP A 36 -4.41 15.99 4.30
CA TRP A 36 -5.44 16.65 3.47
C TRP A 36 -6.67 17.15 4.26
N GLY A 37 -6.51 17.41 5.56
CA GLY A 37 -7.53 18.07 6.37
C GLY A 37 -8.83 17.29 6.53
N ALA A 38 -9.98 17.86 6.14
CA ALA A 38 -11.25 17.15 6.20
C ALA A 38 -11.17 15.87 5.36
N ARG A 39 -11.84 14.80 5.81
CA ARG A 39 -11.93 13.52 5.09
C ARG A 39 -12.82 13.65 3.86
N GLU A 40 -12.49 14.55 2.93
CA GLU A 40 -13.10 14.63 1.62
C GLU A 40 -12.84 13.32 0.87
N ASN A 41 -13.87 12.88 0.16
CA ASN A 41 -14.04 11.47 -0.20
C ASN A 41 -12.85 10.87 -0.97
N TYR A 42 -12.23 11.61 -1.91
CA TYR A 42 -11.23 11.00 -2.81
C TYR A 42 -9.85 10.82 -2.14
N PRO A 43 -9.22 11.83 -1.52
CA PRO A 43 -7.92 11.65 -0.86
C PRO A 43 -7.97 10.66 0.31
N CYS A 44 -9.08 10.65 1.05
CA CYS A 44 -9.31 9.71 2.14
C CYS A 44 -9.37 8.25 1.64
N LYS A 45 -10.03 7.99 0.50
CA LYS A 45 -10.07 6.65 -0.11
C LYS A 45 -8.68 6.21 -0.58
N VAL A 46 -7.90 7.11 -1.18
CA VAL A 46 -6.52 6.83 -1.60
C VAL A 46 -5.63 6.50 -0.40
N TRP A 47 -5.73 7.29 0.68
CA TRP A 47 -5.03 7.06 1.93
C TRP A 47 -5.31 5.67 2.51
N LEU A 48 -6.58 5.29 2.64
CA LEU A 48 -6.98 3.99 3.17
C LEU A 48 -6.54 2.83 2.26
N ALA A 49 -6.59 3.02 0.94
CA ALA A 49 -6.11 2.04 -0.02
C ALA A 49 -4.59 1.82 0.11
N GLU A 50 -3.82 2.90 0.30
CA GLU A 50 -2.38 2.84 0.45
C GLU A 50 -1.96 2.23 1.80
N ILE A 51 -2.66 2.55 2.90
CA ILE A 51 -2.46 1.85 4.18
C ILE A 51 -2.63 0.34 4.00
N ARG A 52 -3.72 -0.10 3.35
CA ARG A 52 -3.96 -1.52 3.09
C ARG A 52 -2.88 -2.15 2.22
N HIS A 53 -2.39 -1.41 1.23
CA HIS A 53 -1.33 -1.85 0.34
C HIS A 53 -0.02 -2.09 1.10
N GLN A 54 0.42 -1.14 1.93
CA GLN A 54 1.68 -1.23 2.67
C GLN A 54 1.63 -2.19 3.87
N LEU A 55 0.46 -2.35 4.50
CA LEU A 55 0.26 -3.34 5.58
C LEU A 55 0.09 -4.77 5.06
N GLY A 56 0.02 -4.99 3.74
CA GLY A 56 0.06 -6.33 3.15
C GLY A 56 -1.26 -7.09 3.10
N HIS A 57 -2.41 -6.43 2.97
CA HIS A 57 -3.68 -7.12 2.64
C HIS A 57 -3.85 -7.30 1.11
N PRO A 58 -4.39 -8.43 0.63
CA PRO A 58 -3.91 -9.07 -0.60
C PRO A 58 -4.64 -8.55 -1.84
N LEU A 59 -3.92 -7.95 -2.78
CA LEU A 59 -4.42 -7.86 -4.16
C LEU A 59 -3.39 -8.13 -5.26
N ASN A 60 -2.09 -8.19 -4.98
CA ASN A 60 -1.08 -8.54 -5.98
C ASN A 60 -0.08 -9.57 -5.46
N ARG A 61 -0.57 -10.72 -4.97
CA ARG A 61 0.24 -11.92 -5.20
C ARG A 61 0.07 -12.19 -6.69
N PRO A 62 1.13 -12.15 -7.53
CA PRO A 62 0.99 -12.63 -8.90
C PRO A 62 0.34 -13.99 -8.81
N ARG A 63 -0.76 -14.21 -9.54
CA ARG A 63 -1.25 -15.57 -9.74
C ARG A 63 -0.17 -16.25 -10.56
N VAL A 64 0.82 -16.82 -9.87
CA VAL A 64 1.77 -17.74 -10.48
C VAL A 64 0.92 -18.93 -10.85
N ASP A 65 0.36 -18.89 -12.05
CA ASP A 65 -0.35 -20.01 -12.61
C ASP A 65 0.72 -21.04 -12.94
N PRO A 66 0.80 -22.18 -12.22
CA PRO A 66 1.87 -23.15 -12.43
C PRO A 66 1.84 -23.77 -13.84
N GLY A 67 0.75 -23.55 -14.59
CA GLY A 67 0.59 -23.97 -15.99
C GLY A 67 0.91 -22.89 -17.04
N ASN A 68 1.40 -21.70 -16.66
CA ASN A 68 1.70 -20.65 -17.64
C ASN A 68 3.04 -20.89 -18.35
N THR A 69 3.05 -21.78 -19.35
CA THR A 69 4.20 -22.13 -20.22
C THR A 69 4.51 -21.05 -21.28
N GLN A 70 3.95 -19.84 -21.18
CA GLN A 70 4.19 -18.77 -22.15
C GLN A 70 5.67 -18.36 -22.26
N LEU A 71 6.46 -18.49 -21.19
CA LEU A 71 7.89 -18.23 -21.22
C LEU A 71 8.69 -19.30 -22.00
N ASP A 72 8.20 -20.53 -22.05
CA ASP A 72 8.86 -21.63 -22.79
C ASP A 72 8.72 -21.48 -24.31
N MET A 73 7.76 -20.68 -24.79
CA MET A 73 7.54 -20.45 -26.22
C MET A 73 8.59 -19.53 -26.87
N PHE A 74 9.30 -18.71 -26.08
CA PHE A 74 10.27 -17.72 -26.59
C PHE A 74 11.73 -18.21 -26.56
N ASN A 75 12.00 -19.37 -25.96
CA ASN A 75 13.35 -19.92 -25.78
C ASN A 75 13.72 -21.04 -26.76
N GLN A 76 12.95 -21.21 -27.85
CA GLN A 76 13.32 -22.09 -28.95
C GLN A 76 14.06 -21.30 -30.03
N ASN A 77 15.39 -21.20 -29.89
CA ASN A 77 16.31 -21.00 -31.01
C ASN A 77 17.71 -21.49 -30.66
#